data_AF-A0A7S2WR56-F1
#
_entry.id   AF-A0A7S2WR56-F1
#
_cell.length_a   1.000
_cell.length_b   1.000
_cell.length_c   1.000
_cell.angle_alpha   90.00
_cell.angle_beta   90.00
_cell.angle_gamma   90.00
#
_symmetry.space_group_name_H-M   'P 1'
#
loop_
_entity.id
_entity.type
_entity.pdbx_description
1 polymer ?
#
loop_
_entity_poly.entity_id
_entity_poly.type
_entity_poly.pdbx_seq_one_letter_code
_entity_poly.pdbx_strand_id
1 'polypeptide(L)'
;INSSKKRRALEVIVLSIVVTTVSYLMPSLWNRCTPRPSDMNAWTNQEQNLVKELVSFKCNPKTEYNEVATLIFTDADTAIKQLFHFQEDGSNNSRTFSSAALVIFFLPYITMATFVYGIAIPSGLFVPSLLSGAAFGRLFGHLLQKISNNNGTFADSGTYALMGAAAVLGGMARMTISLTVILLEA
;
A
#
# COMPACT_ATOMS: atom_id res chain seq x y z
N ILE A 1 -15.14 -30.32 17.96
CA ILE A 1 -16.04 -29.13 17.89
C ILE A 1 -16.00 -28.24 19.14
N ASN A 2 -15.48 -28.71 20.29
CA ASN A 2 -15.30 -27.88 21.48
C ASN A 2 -13.90 -27.21 21.54
N SER A 3 -13.56 -26.34 20.58
CA SER A 3 -12.36 -25.50 20.71
C SER A 3 -12.67 -24.38 21.71
N SER A 4 -12.13 -24.50 22.92
CA SER A 4 -12.38 -23.57 24.03
C SER A 4 -12.27 -22.11 23.58
N LYS A 5 -13.21 -21.26 24.01
CA LYS A 5 -13.19 -19.80 23.79
C LYS A 5 -11.83 -19.19 24.14
N LYS A 6 -11.14 -19.78 25.14
CA LYS A 6 -9.77 -19.39 25.55
C LYS A 6 -8.72 -19.63 24.47
N ARG A 7 -8.83 -20.70 23.68
CA ARG A 7 -7.89 -21.00 22.58
C ARG A 7 -8.04 -20.03 21.42
N ARG A 8 -9.28 -19.66 21.07
CA ARG A 8 -9.56 -18.61 20.07
C ARG A 8 -9.04 -17.24 20.53
N ALA A 9 -9.23 -16.90 21.81
CA ALA A 9 -8.69 -15.67 22.37
C ALA A 9 -7.15 -15.67 22.35
N LEU A 10 -6.51 -16.79 22.69
CA LEU A 10 -5.05 -16.93 22.66
C LEU A 10 -4.50 -16.83 21.24
N GLU A 11 -5.16 -17.45 20.26
CA GLU A 11 -4.81 -17.34 18.83
C GLU A 11 -4.82 -15.89 18.35
N VAL A 12 -5.86 -15.14 18.70
CA VAL A 12 -5.97 -13.71 18.38
C VAL A 12 -4.85 -12.90 19.03
N ILE A 13 -4.54 -13.14 20.31
CA ILE A 13 -3.49 -12.42 21.03
C ILE A 13 -2.12 -12.71 20.43
N VAL A 14 -1.83 -13.97 20.08
CA VAL A 14 -0.56 -14.33 19.45
C VAL A 14 -0.44 -13.67 18.07
N LEU A 15 -1.49 -13.71 17.25
CA LEU A 15 -1.47 -13.10 15.94
C LEU A 15 -1.39 -11.57 15.99
N SER A 16 -2.03 -10.91 16.96
CA SER A 16 -1.91 -9.46 17.12
C SER A 16 -0.49 -9.03 17.52
N ILE A 17 0.18 -9.81 18.40
CA ILE A 17 1.59 -9.59 18.74
C ILE A 17 2.47 -9.78 17.51
N VAL A 18 2.25 -10.85 16.73
CA VAL A 18 3.03 -11.12 15.50
C VAL A 18 2.85 -10.00 14.48
N VAL A 19 1.61 -9.60 14.18
CA VAL A 19 1.32 -8.51 13.23
C VAL A 19 1.97 -7.21 13.70
N THR A 20 1.82 -6.84 14.97
CA THR A 20 2.43 -5.61 15.51
C THR A 20 3.95 -5.65 15.43
N THR A 21 4.55 -6.80 15.77
CA THR A 21 6.01 -7.00 15.73
C THR A 21 6.53 -6.84 14.32
N VAL A 22 5.89 -7.47 13.34
CA VAL A 22 6.37 -7.42 11.95
C VAL A 22 6.07 -6.06 11.31
N SER A 23 4.92 -5.43 11.60
CA SER A 23 4.63 -4.05 11.17
C SER A 23 5.60 -3.03 11.74
N TYR A 24 6.17 -3.26 12.93
CA TYR A 24 7.24 -2.41 13.48
C TYR A 24 8.62 -2.73 12.87
N LEU A 25 8.93 -4.02 12.68
CA LEU A 25 10.21 -4.46 12.13
C LEU A 25 10.38 -4.03 10.67
N MET A 26 9.32 -4.02 9.86
CA MET A 26 9.38 -3.63 8.45
C MET A 26 9.94 -2.21 8.25
N PRO A 27 9.33 -1.14 8.79
CA PRO A 27 9.90 0.21 8.71
C PRO A 27 11.26 0.34 9.41
N SER A 28 11.52 -0.46 10.44
CA SER A 28 12.78 -0.41 11.19
C SER A 28 13.97 -1.01 10.41
N LEU A 29 13.72 -2.03 9.59
CA LEU A 29 14.71 -2.63 8.69
C LEU A 29 14.89 -1.81 7.41
N TRP A 30 13.88 -1.06 7.01
CA TRP A 30 13.93 -0.17 5.84
C TRP A 30 14.66 1.13 6.16
N ASN A 31 15.99 1.13 6.01
CA ASN A 31 16.86 2.28 6.34
C ASN A 31 17.05 3.28 5.17
N ARG A 32 16.06 3.40 4.28
CA ARG A 32 16.07 4.34 3.16
C ARG A 32 15.13 5.51 3.46
N CYS A 33 15.67 6.71 3.37
CA CYS A 33 14.94 7.96 3.49
C CYS A 33 14.83 8.58 2.10
N THR A 34 13.62 8.89 1.66
CA THR A 34 13.37 9.62 0.40
C THR A 34 13.05 11.08 0.69
N PRO A 35 13.53 12.02 -0.15
CA PRO A 35 13.26 13.43 0.05
C PRO A 35 11.79 13.73 -0.21
N ARG A 36 11.17 14.54 0.64
CA ARG A 36 9.80 15.01 0.41
C ARG A 36 9.76 15.90 -0.84
N PRO A 37 8.76 15.75 -1.72
CA PRO A 37 8.60 16.63 -2.87
C PRO A 37 8.36 18.06 -2.40
N SER A 38 9.21 19.00 -2.82
CA SER A 38 9.18 20.41 -2.42
C SER A 38 8.32 21.30 -3.32
N ASP A 39 8.16 20.92 -4.59
CA ASP A 39 7.46 21.72 -5.60
C ASP A 39 6.01 21.23 -5.80
N MET A 40 5.11 21.65 -4.90
CA MET A 40 3.68 21.25 -4.94
C MET A 40 2.78 22.24 -5.70
N ASN A 41 3.35 23.17 -6.46
CA ASN A 41 2.60 24.26 -7.11
C ASN A 41 1.64 23.78 -8.22
N ALA A 42 1.91 22.61 -8.81
CA ALA A 42 1.06 21.97 -9.81
C ALA A 42 0.05 20.97 -9.21
N TRP A 43 0.10 20.75 -7.89
CA TRP A 43 -0.71 19.74 -7.21
C TRP A 43 -2.02 20.31 -6.68
N THR A 44 -3.05 19.48 -6.71
CA THR A 44 -4.35 19.78 -6.13
C THR A 44 -4.26 19.87 -4.60
N ASN A 45 -5.23 20.57 -3.97
CA ASN A 45 -5.32 20.65 -2.50
C ASN A 45 -5.39 19.26 -1.83
N GLN A 46 -5.97 18.28 -2.53
CA GLN A 46 -6.05 16.90 -2.06
C GLN A 46 -4.64 16.27 -2.00
N GLU A 47 -3.88 16.31 -3.09
CA GLU A 47 -2.52 15.77 -3.14
C GLU A 47 -1.60 16.43 -2.11
N GLN A 48 -1.71 17.74 -1.90
CA GLN A 48 -0.95 18.45 -0.86
C GLN A 48 -1.28 17.95 0.55
N ASN A 49 -2.53 17.63 0.84
CA ASN A 49 -2.92 17.06 2.13
C ASN A 49 -2.41 15.64 2.31
N LEU A 50 -2.47 14.82 1.26
CA LEU A 50 -1.86 13.49 1.25
C LEU A 50 -0.37 13.55 1.54
N VAL A 51 0.30 14.64 1.14
CA VAL A 51 1.75 14.80 1.34
C VAL A 51 2.12 15.16 2.78
N LYS A 52 1.23 15.87 3.46
CA LYS A 52 1.40 16.21 4.89
C LYS A 52 1.29 14.97 5.78
N GLU A 53 0.51 13.99 5.36
CA GLU A 53 0.31 12.71 6.04
C GLU A 53 1.50 11.73 5.87
N LEU A 54 2.60 12.11 5.20
CA LEU A 54 3.78 11.24 5.09
C LEU A 54 4.50 11.09 6.42
N VAL A 55 4.87 9.85 6.74
CA VAL A 55 5.51 9.48 8.00
C VAL A 55 7.03 9.46 7.87
N SER A 56 7.70 10.28 8.68
CA SER A 56 9.16 10.31 8.80
C SER A 56 9.65 9.41 9.94
N PHE A 57 9.57 8.09 9.73
CA PHE A 57 10.08 7.11 10.69
C PHE A 57 11.60 6.95 10.56
N LYS A 58 12.36 7.25 11.63
CA LYS A 58 13.85 7.20 11.68
C LYS A 58 14.57 8.08 10.64
N CYS A 59 13.90 9.06 10.05
CA CYS A 59 14.47 10.03 9.10
C CYS A 59 14.33 11.46 9.65
N ASN A 60 14.97 12.44 8.99
CA ASN A 60 14.84 13.83 9.41
C ASN A 60 13.40 14.34 9.17
N PRO A 61 12.67 14.80 10.21
CA PRO A 61 11.25 15.08 10.11
C PRO A 61 10.86 16.19 9.14
N LYS A 62 11.81 17.05 8.73
CA LYS A 62 11.53 18.23 7.89
C LYS A 62 11.77 18.00 6.40
N THR A 63 12.66 17.08 6.03
CA THR A 63 13.15 16.96 4.64
C THR A 63 12.89 15.60 4.02
N GLU A 64 12.71 14.57 4.85
CA GLU A 64 12.70 13.18 4.38
C GLU A 64 11.53 12.40 4.97
N TYR A 65 11.18 11.30 4.32
CA TYR A 65 10.19 10.33 4.80
C TYR A 65 10.64 8.90 4.52
N ASN A 66 9.98 7.95 5.18
CA ASN A 66 10.19 6.53 4.94
C ASN A 66 8.96 5.95 4.25
N GLU A 67 9.14 5.48 3.03
CA GLU A 67 8.07 4.96 2.16
C GLU A 67 7.28 3.82 2.80
N VAL A 68 7.98 2.83 3.38
CA VAL A 68 7.36 1.65 4.02
C VAL A 68 6.65 2.06 5.31
N ALA A 69 7.22 3.01 6.06
CA ALA A 69 6.59 3.54 7.26
C ALA A 69 5.29 4.28 6.94
N THR A 70 5.28 5.09 5.89
CA THR A 70 4.07 5.77 5.43
C THR A 70 2.98 4.76 5.08
N LEU A 71 3.28 3.69 4.33
CA LEU A 71 2.28 2.68 3.95
C LEU A 71 1.72 1.86 5.12
N ILE A 72 2.49 1.68 6.20
CA ILE A 72 2.10 0.85 7.35
C ILE A 72 1.48 1.66 8.50
N PHE A 73 1.94 2.89 8.73
CA PHE A 73 1.53 3.71 9.87
C PHE A 73 0.49 4.78 9.55
N THR A 74 0.20 5.04 8.28
CA THR A 74 -0.95 5.89 7.91
C THR A 74 -2.24 5.08 7.90
N ASP A 75 -3.37 5.78 8.01
CA ASP A 75 -4.66 5.16 7.79
C ASP A 75 -4.73 4.54 6.40
N ALA A 76 -5.29 3.33 6.31
CA ALA A 76 -5.30 2.58 5.06
C ALA A 76 -6.01 3.33 3.92
N ASP A 77 -7.05 4.12 4.22
CA ASP A 77 -7.71 4.99 3.25
C ASP A 77 -6.73 6.04 2.66
N THR A 78 -5.96 6.70 3.52
CA THR A 78 -4.93 7.66 3.12
C THR A 78 -3.83 6.98 2.30
N ALA A 79 -3.35 5.81 2.74
CA ALA A 79 -2.34 5.04 2.01
C ALA A 79 -2.82 4.66 0.60
N ILE A 80 -4.06 4.20 0.46
CA ILE A 80 -4.68 3.89 -0.84
C ILE A 80 -4.70 5.13 -1.73
N LYS A 81 -5.15 6.28 -1.20
CA LYS A 81 -5.20 7.53 -1.96
C LYS A 81 -3.82 7.99 -2.40
N GLN A 82 -2.80 7.84 -1.56
CA GLN A 82 -1.39 8.10 -1.89
C GLN A 82 -0.90 7.22 -3.04
N LEU A 83 -1.23 5.92 -3.03
CA LEU A 83 -0.90 5.00 -4.11
C LEU A 83 -1.62 5.32 -5.43
N PHE A 84 -2.85 5.84 -5.39
CA PHE A 84 -3.62 6.19 -6.58
C PHE A 84 -3.27 7.55 -7.17
N HIS A 85 -2.98 8.55 -6.34
CA HIS A 85 -2.84 9.94 -6.81
C HIS A 85 -1.40 10.39 -7.03
N PHE A 86 -0.39 9.77 -6.41
CA PHE A 86 0.99 10.25 -6.57
C PHE A 86 1.55 9.98 -7.97
N GLN A 87 1.45 10.95 -8.86
CA GLN A 87 2.02 10.84 -10.20
C GLN A 87 3.54 10.65 -10.11
N GLU A 88 4.05 9.70 -10.89
CA GLU A 88 5.50 9.48 -11.05
C GLU A 88 5.83 9.74 -12.51
N ASP A 89 6.37 10.92 -12.80
CA ASP A 89 6.88 11.22 -14.12
C ASP A 89 8.18 10.45 -14.35
N GLY A 90 8.20 9.60 -15.38
CA GLY A 90 9.35 8.80 -15.78
C GLY A 90 10.55 9.63 -16.29
N SER A 91 10.41 10.97 -16.39
CA SER A 91 11.48 11.88 -16.84
C SER A 91 12.46 12.29 -15.74
N ASN A 92 12.02 12.37 -14.48
CA ASN A 92 12.85 12.79 -13.36
C ASN A 92 13.08 11.62 -12.39
N ASN A 93 14.32 11.46 -11.93
CA ASN A 93 14.78 10.35 -11.09
C ASN A 93 14.17 10.32 -9.66
N SER A 94 13.13 11.11 -9.42
CA SER A 94 12.38 11.26 -8.17
C SER A 94 11.14 10.36 -8.21
N ARG A 95 11.36 9.05 -8.00
CA ARG A 95 10.27 8.09 -7.75
C ARG A 95 9.78 8.29 -6.31
N THR A 96 8.51 8.61 -6.12
CA THR A 96 7.90 8.83 -4.79
C THR A 96 7.81 7.54 -3.99
N PHE A 97 7.72 6.40 -4.67
CA PHE A 97 7.85 5.08 -4.06
C PHE A 97 8.92 4.28 -4.78
N SER A 98 9.93 3.81 -4.06
CA SER A 98 10.88 2.86 -4.62
C SER A 98 10.20 1.52 -4.92
N SER A 99 10.49 0.94 -6.09
CA SER A 99 10.02 -0.41 -6.44
C SER A 99 10.42 -1.45 -5.39
N ALA A 100 11.59 -1.27 -4.76
CA ALA A 100 12.03 -2.13 -3.68
C ALA A 100 11.17 -1.96 -2.40
N ALA A 101 10.71 -0.74 -2.08
CA ALA A 101 9.86 -0.49 -0.91
C ALA A 101 8.50 -1.14 -1.08
N LEU A 102 7.92 -1.02 -2.28
CA LEU A 102 6.65 -1.65 -2.63
C LEU A 102 6.72 -3.17 -2.51
N VAL A 103 7.82 -3.82 -2.92
CA VAL A 103 8.01 -5.27 -2.76
C VAL A 103 8.10 -5.65 -1.28
N ILE A 104 8.90 -4.92 -0.50
CA ILE A 104 9.05 -5.20 0.94
C ILE A 104 7.77 -4.94 1.72
N PHE A 105 6.92 -4.02 1.27
CA PHE A 105 5.59 -3.85 1.83
C PHE A 105 4.64 -4.98 1.38
N PHE A 106 4.54 -5.25 0.09
CA PHE A 106 3.55 -6.16 -0.49
C PHE A 106 3.66 -7.60 0.03
N LEU A 107 4.86 -8.19 -0.01
CA LEU A 107 5.08 -9.61 0.36
C LEU A 107 4.60 -9.93 1.77
N PRO A 108 5.09 -9.25 2.82
CA PRO A 108 4.66 -9.56 4.17
C PRO A 108 3.23 -9.07 4.44
N TYR A 109 2.77 -7.97 3.84
CA TYR A 109 1.41 -7.46 4.06
C TYR A 109 0.33 -8.44 3.56
N ILE A 110 0.50 -9.02 2.36
CA ILE A 110 -0.45 -10.03 1.85
C ILE A 110 -0.41 -11.33 2.67
N THR A 111 0.77 -11.74 3.14
CA THR A 111 0.89 -12.93 4.01
C THR A 111 0.18 -12.70 5.35
N MET A 112 0.36 -11.53 5.97
CA MET A 112 -0.36 -11.18 7.19
C MET A 112 -1.87 -11.13 6.97
N ALA A 113 -2.33 -10.51 5.88
CA ALA A 113 -3.74 -10.46 5.56
C ALA A 113 -4.36 -11.87 5.45
N THR A 114 -3.61 -12.82 4.89
CA THR A 114 -4.01 -14.23 4.81
C THR A 114 -4.07 -14.89 6.17
N PHE A 115 -3.10 -14.65 7.06
CA PHE A 115 -3.12 -15.18 8.43
C PHE A 115 -4.25 -14.58 9.28
N VAL A 116 -4.48 -13.28 9.16
CA VAL A 116 -5.55 -12.56 9.87
C VAL A 116 -6.93 -13.04 9.42
N TYR A 117 -7.09 -13.44 8.15
CA TYR A 117 -8.37 -13.98 7.68
C TYR A 117 -8.77 -15.29 8.37
N GLY A 118 -7.80 -16.11 8.78
CA GLY A 118 -8.07 -17.40 9.43
C GLY A 118 -8.64 -17.29 10.84
N ILE A 119 -8.65 -16.09 11.43
CA ILE A 119 -9.01 -15.91 12.85
C ILE A 119 -10.53 -15.80 13.05
N ALA A 120 -10.97 -16.21 14.24
CA ALA A 120 -12.38 -16.14 14.64
C ALA A 120 -12.81 -14.72 15.10
N ILE A 121 -12.57 -13.70 14.27
CA ILE A 121 -12.99 -12.30 14.49
C ILE A 121 -13.78 -11.80 13.27
N PRO A 122 -14.91 -11.10 13.47
CA PRO A 122 -15.57 -10.39 12.39
C PRO A 122 -14.68 -9.23 11.94
N SER A 123 -13.96 -9.41 10.83
CA SER A 123 -13.12 -8.37 10.21
C SER A 123 -13.34 -8.32 8.70
N GLY A 124 -13.21 -7.13 8.13
CA GLY A 124 -13.32 -6.93 6.69
C GLY A 124 -11.96 -7.11 6.01
N LEU A 125 -11.91 -7.86 4.90
CA LEU A 125 -10.70 -8.03 4.08
C LEU A 125 -10.61 -7.07 2.89
N PHE A 126 -11.65 -6.26 2.67
CA PHE A 126 -11.71 -5.38 1.51
C PHE A 126 -10.54 -4.40 1.48
N VAL A 127 -10.34 -3.65 2.57
CA VAL A 127 -9.29 -2.60 2.63
C VAL A 127 -7.87 -3.18 2.52
N PRO A 128 -7.47 -4.24 3.25
CA PRO A 128 -6.14 -4.84 3.08
C PRO A 128 -5.90 -5.39 1.66
N SER A 129 -6.91 -6.00 1.06
CA SER A 129 -6.82 -6.52 -0.32
C SER A 129 -6.65 -5.39 -1.32
N LEU A 130 -7.38 -4.28 -1.15
CA LEU A 130 -7.28 -3.09 -2.00
C LEU A 130 -5.89 -2.47 -1.90
N LEU A 131 -5.39 -2.25 -0.68
CA LEU A 131 -4.06 -1.66 -0.44
C LEU A 131 -2.93 -2.55 -1.00
N SER A 132 -2.99 -3.86 -0.77
CA SER A 132 -1.99 -4.80 -1.30
C SER A 132 -2.00 -4.86 -2.83
N GLY A 133 -3.18 -4.85 -3.45
CA GLY A 133 -3.33 -4.81 -4.89
C GLY A 133 -2.88 -3.50 -5.51
N ALA A 134 -3.12 -2.37 -4.83
CA ALA A 134 -2.62 -1.06 -5.26
C ALA A 134 -1.09 -1.03 -5.30
N ALA A 135 -0.44 -1.57 -4.25
CA ALA A 135 1.02 -1.67 -4.19
C ALA A 135 1.57 -2.59 -5.29
N PHE A 136 0.92 -3.73 -5.54
CA PHE A 136 1.30 -4.65 -6.62
C PHE A 136 1.11 -4.02 -8.01
N GLY A 137 0.01 -3.31 -8.23
CA GLY A 137 -0.27 -2.60 -9.48
C GLY A 137 0.80 -1.56 -9.81
N ARG A 138 1.22 -0.77 -8.82
CA ARG A 138 2.35 0.16 -8.97
C ARG A 138 3.66 -0.51 -9.31
N LEU A 139 3.98 -1.60 -8.63
CA LEU A 139 5.18 -2.38 -8.92
C LEU A 139 5.18 -2.86 -10.38
N PHE A 140 4.03 -3.29 -10.88
CA PHE A 140 3.87 -3.69 -12.27
C PHE A 140 4.02 -2.50 -13.24
N GLY A 141 3.48 -1.32 -12.90
CA GLY A 141 3.68 -0.09 -13.68
C GLY A 141 5.16 0.28 -13.81
N HIS A 142 5.94 0.18 -12.73
CA HIS A 142 7.40 0.42 -12.77
C HIS A 142 8.14 -0.59 -13.63
N LEU A 143 7.72 -1.85 -13.59
CA LEU A 143 8.31 -2.90 -14.42
C LEU A 143 8.06 -2.62 -15.91
N LEU A 144 6.85 -2.21 -16.28
CA LEU A 144 6.50 -1.86 -17.66
C LEU A 144 7.30 -0.65 -18.17
N GLN A 145 7.42 0.41 -17.37
CA GLN A 145 8.24 1.58 -17.71
C GLN A 145 9.70 1.19 -17.97
N LYS A 146 10.26 0.30 -17.14
CA LYS A 146 11.63 -0.20 -17.29
C LYS A 146 11.81 -1.05 -18.56
N ILE A 147 10.84 -1.89 -18.89
CA ILE A 147 10.88 -2.74 -20.09
C ILE A 147 10.77 -1.90 -21.36
N SER A 148 9.94 -0.86 -21.36
CA SER A 148 9.67 -0.09 -22.56
C SER A 148 10.59 1.12 -22.78
N ASN A 149 11.63 1.29 -21.94
CA ASN A 149 12.67 2.30 -22.09
C ASN A 149 12.12 3.73 -22.36
N ASN A 150 11.06 4.14 -21.65
CA ASN A 150 10.37 5.44 -21.79
C ASN A 150 9.79 5.77 -23.19
N ASN A 151 9.75 4.84 -24.13
CA ASN A 151 9.33 5.10 -25.52
C ASN A 151 7.82 4.96 -25.77
N GLY A 152 7.01 4.69 -24.74
CA GLY A 152 5.57 4.48 -24.90
C GLY A 152 4.73 5.43 -24.07
N THR A 153 3.56 5.76 -24.61
CA THR A 153 2.42 6.42 -23.95
C THR A 153 1.78 5.50 -22.91
N PHE A 154 2.54 5.05 -21.91
CA PHE A 154 2.01 4.23 -20.84
C PHE A 154 1.16 5.09 -19.90
N ALA A 155 0.13 4.46 -19.33
CA ALA A 155 -0.72 5.10 -18.34
C ALA A 155 0.08 5.53 -17.11
N ASP A 156 -0.42 6.52 -16.38
CA ASP A 156 0.20 6.96 -15.14
C ASP A 156 0.28 5.81 -14.11
N SER A 157 1.26 5.89 -13.21
CA SER A 157 1.49 4.89 -12.16
C SER A 157 0.25 4.68 -11.27
N GLY A 158 -0.59 5.71 -11.11
CA GLY A 158 -1.88 5.63 -10.42
C GLY A 158 -2.89 4.71 -11.11
N THR A 159 -2.96 4.71 -12.44
CA THR A 159 -3.87 3.83 -13.19
C THR A 159 -3.49 2.36 -13.01
N TYR A 160 -2.19 2.05 -13.03
CA TYR A 160 -1.73 0.69 -12.76
C TYR A 160 -2.01 0.25 -11.32
N ALA A 161 -1.92 1.16 -10.34
CA ALA A 161 -2.32 0.89 -8.96
C ALA A 161 -3.81 0.53 -8.88
N LEU A 162 -4.69 1.28 -9.53
CA LEU A 162 -6.13 1.01 -9.55
C LEU A 162 -6.44 -0.36 -10.18
N MET A 163 -5.80 -0.69 -11.30
CA MET A 163 -5.96 -2.00 -11.97
C MET A 163 -5.47 -3.16 -11.09
N GLY A 164 -4.33 -2.99 -10.40
CA GLY A 164 -3.82 -3.98 -9.45
C GLY A 164 -4.74 -4.18 -8.25
N ALA A 165 -5.29 -3.09 -7.70
CA ALA A 165 -6.27 -3.14 -6.63
C ALA A 165 -7.54 -3.91 -7.06
N ALA A 166 -8.07 -3.62 -8.26
CA ALA A 166 -9.21 -4.31 -8.83
C ALA A 166 -8.95 -5.82 -9.02
N ALA A 167 -7.76 -6.19 -9.52
CA ALA A 167 -7.39 -7.58 -9.76
C ALA A 167 -7.35 -8.41 -8.46
N VAL A 168 -6.70 -7.90 -7.41
CA VAL A 168 -6.61 -8.59 -6.11
C VAL A 168 -7.97 -8.67 -5.43
N LEU A 169 -8.75 -7.58 -5.44
CA LEU A 169 -10.10 -7.56 -4.88
C LEU A 169 -11.05 -8.53 -5.60
N GLY A 170 -11.02 -8.54 -6.93
CA GLY A 170 -11.83 -9.43 -7.75
C GLY A 170 -11.47 -10.90 -7.51
N GLY A 171 -10.18 -11.20 -7.37
CA GLY A 171 -9.69 -12.55 -7.05
C GLY A 171 -10.12 -13.03 -5.66
N MET A 172 -10.07 -12.16 -4.66
CA MET A 172 -10.43 -12.46 -3.27
C MET A 172 -11.95 -12.63 -3.08
N ALA A 173 -12.73 -11.64 -3.52
CA ALA A 173 -14.16 -11.58 -3.22
C ALA A 173 -15.03 -12.38 -4.20
N ARG A 174 -14.53 -12.68 -5.41
CA ARG A 174 -15.33 -13.21 -6.54
C ARG A 174 -16.65 -12.45 -6.81
N MET A 175 -16.75 -11.20 -6.36
CA MET A 175 -17.86 -10.31 -6.66
C MET A 175 -17.46 -9.46 -7.86
N THR A 176 -17.87 -9.84 -9.07
CA THR A 176 -17.40 -9.19 -10.29
C THR A 176 -18.18 -7.91 -10.61
N ILE A 177 -19.52 -7.98 -10.70
CA ILE A 177 -20.34 -6.82 -11.13
C ILE A 177 -20.40 -5.72 -10.06
N SER A 178 -20.63 -6.08 -8.80
CA SER A 178 -20.72 -5.10 -7.71
C SER A 178 -19.40 -4.36 -7.50
N LEU A 179 -18.27 -5.09 -7.55
CA LEU A 179 -16.94 -4.49 -7.38
C LEU A 179 -16.61 -3.51 -8.50
N THR A 180 -16.93 -3.86 -9.76
CA THR A 180 -16.67 -2.96 -10.89
C THR A 180 -17.44 -1.65 -10.75
N VAL A 181 -18.70 -1.70 -10.27
CA VAL A 181 -19.49 -0.49 -10.05
C VAL A 181 -18.90 0.34 -8.90
N ILE A 182 -18.51 -0.29 -7.79
CA ILE A 182 -17.89 0.41 -6.66
C ILE A 182 -16.61 1.14 -7.09
N LEU A 183 -15.76 0.51 -7.90
CA LEU A 183 -14.50 1.11 -8.36
C LEU A 183 -14.68 2.18 -9.44
N LEU A 184 -15.80 2.16 -10.18
CA LEU A 184 -16.13 3.20 -11.16
C LEU A 184 -16.73 4.45 -10.52
N GLU A 185 -17.47 4.27 -9.42
CA GLU A 185 -18.12 5.36 -8.68
C GLU A 185 -17.18 6.04 -7.66
N ALA A 186 -16.16 5.32 -7.17
CA ALA A 186 -15.20 5.78 -6.17
C ALA A 186 -14.07 6.63 -6.77
#